data_AF-A0A9P6B3K9-F1
#
_entry.id   AF-A0A9P6B3K9-F1
#
_cell.length_a   1.000
_cell.length_b   1.000
_cell.length_c   1.000
_cell.angle_alpha   90.00
_cell.angle_beta   90.00
_cell.angle_gamma   90.00
#
_symmetry.space_group_name_H-M   'P 1'
#
loop_
_entity.id
_entity.type
_entity.pdbx_description
1 polymer ?
#
loop_
_entity_poly.entity_id
_entity_poly.type
_entity_poly.pdbx_seq_one_letter_code
_entity_poly.pdbx_strand_id
1 'polypeptide(L)'
;MQQNQERMLVQLRRQMRLDHRQVVTRLDNMHLQMINADRRIICLVNGTRDHGLVIPYTIVPFADGDDPTQPPHNLVPLLSTAVIDTLSAHRCNDYLDGYNVDRPPGAGNVALRHELLKRAIGAPF
;
A
#
# COMPACT_ATOMS: atom_id res chain seq x y z
N MET A 1 29.10 37.83 29.12
CA MET A 1 29.50 36.88 28.06
C MET A 1 28.86 35.50 28.20
N GLN A 2 28.81 34.89 29.39
CA GLN A 2 28.19 33.55 29.60
C GLN A 2 26.72 33.46 29.14
N GLN A 3 25.89 34.48 29.42
CA GLN A 3 24.47 34.49 29.01
C GLN A 3 24.26 34.43 27.48
N ASN A 4 25.22 34.93 26.68
CA ASN A 4 25.15 34.86 25.22
C ASN A 4 25.51 33.46 24.70
N GLN A 5 26.44 32.77 25.36
CA GLN A 5 26.82 31.38 25.02
C GLN A 5 25.68 30.40 25.31
N GLU A 6 24.99 30.55 26.44
CA GLU A 6 23.84 29.71 26.79
C GLU A 6 22.68 29.88 25.81
N ARG A 7 22.36 31.13 25.43
CA ARG A 7 21.33 31.40 24.41
C ARG A 7 21.67 30.75 23.07
N MET A 8 22.93 30.82 22.65
CA MET A 8 23.40 30.19 21.42
C MET A 8 23.27 28.67 21.46
N LEU A 9 23.64 28.02 22.58
CA LEU A 9 23.51 26.58 22.74
C LEU A 9 22.05 26.13 22.74
N VAL A 10 21.15 26.89 23.38
CA VAL A 10 19.71 26.62 23.35
C VAL A 10 19.15 26.74 21.93
N GLN A 11 19.55 27.78 21.20
CA GLN A 11 19.15 27.98 19.81
C GLN A 11 19.64 26.84 18.91
N LEU A 12 20.91 26.43 19.05
CA LEU A 12 21.49 25.34 18.28
C LEU A 12 20.77 24.01 18.55
N ARG A 13 20.49 23.68 19.82
CA ARG A 13 19.72 22.48 20.20
C ARG A 13 18.29 22.51 19.67
N ARG A 14 17.67 23.69 19.59
CA ARG A 14 16.36 23.84 18.97
C ARG A 14 16.44 23.59 17.46
N GLN A 15 17.43 24.17 16.79
CA GLN A 15 17.62 23.99 15.35
C GLN A 15 17.86 22.53 14.99
N MET A 16 18.77 21.84 15.70
CA MET A 16 19.04 20.42 15.44
C MET A 16 17.81 19.53 15.61
N ARG A 17 16.92 19.82 16.59
CA ARG A 17 15.66 19.08 16.75
C ARG A 17 14.70 19.31 15.58
N LEU A 18 14.66 20.53 15.04
CA LEU A 18 13.84 20.85 13.87
C LEU A 18 14.38 20.15 12.63
N ASP A 19 15.70 20.22 12.40
CA ASP A 19 16.35 19.59 11.26
C ASP A 19 16.16 18.06 11.32
N HIS A 20 16.36 17.46 12.49
CA HIS A 20 16.12 16.03 12.68
C HIS A 20 14.67 15.64 12.34
N ARG A 21 13.68 16.41 12.83
CA ARG A 21 12.27 16.16 12.52
C ARG A 21 11.99 16.27 11.02
N GLN A 22 12.55 17.27 10.35
CA GLN A 22 12.38 17.44 8.90
C GLN A 22 12.99 16.28 8.12
N VAL A 23 14.16 15.79 8.52
CA VAL A 23 14.81 14.64 7.89
C VAL A 23 13.94 13.39 8.07
N VAL A 24 13.43 13.11 9.27
CA VAL A 24 12.54 11.96 9.52
C VAL A 24 11.30 12.04 8.64
N THR A 25 10.59 13.18 8.64
CA THR A 25 9.41 13.35 7.79
C THR A 25 9.71 13.18 6.30
N ARG A 26 10.89 13.63 5.84
CA ARG A 26 11.30 13.44 4.44
C ARG A 26 11.55 11.96 4.13
N LEU A 27 12.17 11.23 5.04
CA LEU A 27 12.40 9.79 4.88
C LEU A 27 11.07 9.03 4.82
N ASP A 28 10.12 9.33 5.70
CA ASP A 28 8.79 8.71 5.68
C ASP A 28 8.06 8.97 4.35
N ASN A 29 8.11 10.21 3.86
CA ASN A 29 7.50 10.57 2.59
C ASN A 29 8.16 9.84 1.40
N MET A 30 9.49 9.72 1.39
CA MET A 30 10.21 8.99 0.34
C MET A 30 9.87 7.49 0.38
N HIS A 31 9.74 6.91 1.57
CA HIS A 31 9.35 5.52 1.73
C HIS A 31 7.95 5.26 1.15
N LEU A 32 6.97 6.09 1.49
CA LEU A 32 5.63 6.00 0.91
C LEU A 32 5.61 6.21 -0.61
N GLN A 33 6.44 7.12 -1.13
CA GLN A 33 6.57 7.31 -2.58
C GLN A 33 7.13 6.07 -3.27
N MET A 34 8.11 5.42 -2.67
CA MET A 34 8.70 4.18 -3.19
C MET A 34 7.68 3.04 -3.20
N ILE A 35 6.95 2.81 -2.10
CA ILE A 35 5.87 1.82 -2.04
C ILE A 35 4.85 2.04 -3.15
N ASN A 36 4.42 3.29 -3.34
CA ASN A 36 3.45 3.63 -4.38
C ASN A 36 4.00 3.43 -5.80
N ALA A 37 5.30 3.68 -6.02
CA ALA A 37 5.95 3.43 -7.29
C ALA A 37 6.02 1.93 -7.60
N ASP A 38 6.45 1.12 -6.63
CA ASP A 38 6.55 -0.34 -6.76
C ASP A 38 5.18 -0.95 -7.05
N ARG A 39 4.15 -0.53 -6.30
CA ARG A 39 2.77 -0.96 -6.55
C ARG A 39 2.31 -0.64 -7.97
N ARG A 40 2.58 0.57 -8.48
CA ARG A 40 2.21 0.95 -9.86
C ARG A 40 2.93 0.07 -10.89
N ILE A 41 4.22 -0.20 -10.69
CA ILE A 41 4.99 -1.08 -11.58
C ILE A 41 4.37 -2.48 -11.58
N ILE A 42 4.06 -3.03 -10.41
CA ILE A 42 3.45 -4.36 -10.29
C ILE A 42 2.08 -4.39 -10.99
N CYS A 43 1.22 -3.39 -10.75
CA CYS A 43 -0.09 -3.31 -11.42
C CYS A 43 0.04 -3.21 -12.95
N LEU A 44 1.01 -2.45 -13.47
CA LEU A 44 1.28 -2.40 -14.91
C LEU A 44 1.70 -3.76 -15.46
N VAL A 45 2.56 -4.48 -14.74
CA VAL A 45 2.99 -5.83 -15.13
C VAL A 45 1.80 -6.80 -15.11
N ASN A 46 0.97 -6.78 -14.07
CA ASN A 46 -0.23 -7.61 -14.00
C ASN A 46 -1.20 -7.30 -15.16
N GLY A 47 -1.31 -6.02 -15.55
CA GLY A 47 -2.14 -5.60 -16.69
C GLY A 47 -1.72 -6.21 -18.02
N THR A 48 -0.47 -6.67 -18.14
CA THR A 48 0.02 -7.39 -19.34
C THR A 48 -0.16 -8.90 -19.28
N ARG A 49 -0.66 -9.46 -18.16
CA ARG A 49 -0.72 -10.92 -17.92
C ARG A 49 -2.09 -11.55 -18.16
N ASP A 50 -2.96 -10.84 -18.89
CA ASP A 50 -4.31 -11.29 -19.22
C ASP A 50 -5.04 -11.79 -17.95
N HIS A 51 -5.53 -13.03 -17.91
CA HIS A 51 -6.25 -13.58 -16.74
C HIS A 51 -5.35 -14.10 -15.61
N GLY A 52 -4.03 -14.08 -15.78
CA GLY A 52 -3.07 -14.62 -14.80
C GLY A 52 -2.96 -16.15 -14.78
N LEU A 53 -3.53 -16.87 -15.75
CA LEU A 53 -3.50 -18.34 -15.80
C LEU A 53 -2.20 -18.90 -16.42
N VAL A 54 -1.65 -18.22 -17.44
CA VAL A 54 -0.41 -18.63 -18.11
C VAL A 54 0.81 -18.04 -17.40
N ILE A 55 0.75 -16.74 -17.10
CA ILE A 55 1.75 -16.03 -16.30
C ILE A 55 1.02 -15.49 -15.07
N PRO A 56 1.25 -16.05 -13.87
CA PRO A 56 0.59 -15.60 -12.64
C PRO A 56 0.81 -14.12 -12.38
N TYR A 57 -0.16 -13.45 -11.77
CA TYR A 57 0.04 -12.10 -11.26
C TYR A 57 1.12 -12.05 -10.18
N THR A 58 1.82 -10.92 -10.14
CA THR A 58 2.71 -10.58 -9.04
C THR A 58 1.87 -9.98 -7.91
N ILE A 59 2.18 -10.37 -6.67
CA ILE A 59 1.47 -9.90 -5.47
C ILE A 59 1.69 -8.39 -5.33
N VAL A 60 0.58 -7.65 -5.21
CA VAL A 60 0.60 -6.21 -4.96
C VAL A 60 0.55 -5.99 -3.45
N PRO A 61 1.56 -5.32 -2.85
CA PRO A 61 1.57 -5.05 -1.41
C PRO A 61 0.49 -4.03 -1.02
N PHE A 62 0.16 -4.00 0.27
CA PHE A 62 -0.79 -3.05 0.86
C PHE A 62 -0.27 -1.60 0.85
N ALA A 63 -1.12 -0.66 1.27
CA ALA A 63 -0.84 0.79 1.13
C ALA A 63 0.30 1.26 2.03
N ASP A 64 0.53 0.53 3.12
CA ASP A 64 1.67 0.61 4.02
C ASP A 64 2.92 -0.15 3.53
N GLY A 65 2.79 -0.93 2.45
CA GLY A 65 3.88 -1.73 1.88
C GLY A 65 3.90 -3.19 2.33
N ASP A 66 3.00 -3.61 3.23
CA ASP A 66 3.00 -4.99 3.75
C ASP A 66 2.57 -6.01 2.67
N ASP A 67 3.14 -7.20 2.72
CA ASP A 67 2.73 -8.32 1.86
C ASP A 67 1.43 -8.93 2.42
N PRO A 68 0.31 -8.89 1.67
CA PRO A 68 -0.98 -9.41 2.14
C PRO A 68 -0.96 -10.91 2.45
N THR A 69 0.00 -11.65 1.90
CA THR A 69 0.12 -13.10 2.04
C THR A 69 0.95 -13.52 3.25
N GLN A 70 1.71 -12.59 3.83
CA GLN A 70 2.55 -12.84 4.99
C GLN A 70 1.81 -12.51 6.29
N PRO A 71 2.31 -12.98 7.46
CA PRO A 71 1.84 -12.50 8.75
C PRO A 71 1.97 -10.97 8.84
N PRO A 72 1.00 -10.26 9.45
CA PRO A 72 -0.13 -10.81 10.21
C PRO A 72 -1.37 -11.17 9.37
N HIS A 73 -1.44 -10.78 8.11
CA HIS A 73 -2.66 -10.84 7.30
C HIS A 73 -2.99 -12.24 6.79
N ASN A 74 -1.98 -12.99 6.32
CA ASN A 74 -2.11 -14.36 5.84
C ASN A 74 -3.25 -14.55 4.82
N LEU A 75 -3.43 -13.61 3.89
CA LEU A 75 -4.45 -13.69 2.85
C LEU A 75 -4.01 -14.60 1.70
N VAL A 76 -5.00 -15.15 0.98
CA VAL A 76 -4.76 -16.00 -0.19
C VAL A 76 -4.15 -15.16 -1.32
N PRO A 77 -3.02 -15.56 -1.93
CA PRO A 77 -2.35 -14.75 -2.97
C PRO A 77 -3.23 -14.56 -4.21
N LEU A 78 -3.36 -13.32 -4.67
CA LEU A 78 -4.16 -12.96 -5.85
C LEU A 78 -3.39 -13.18 -7.15
N LEU A 79 -3.21 -14.44 -7.53
CA LEU A 79 -2.36 -14.83 -8.68
C LEU A 79 -3.09 -14.85 -10.02
N SER A 80 -4.42 -14.74 -10.05
CA SER A 80 -5.24 -14.74 -11.26
C SER A 80 -6.63 -14.16 -10.99
N THR A 81 -7.37 -13.78 -12.05
CA THR A 81 -8.78 -13.37 -11.90
C THR A 81 -9.64 -14.49 -11.32
N ALA A 82 -9.35 -15.75 -11.69
CA ALA A 82 -10.06 -16.91 -11.15
C ALA A 82 -9.94 -17.01 -9.62
N VAL A 83 -8.76 -16.72 -9.04
CA VAL A 83 -8.62 -16.67 -7.57
C VAL A 83 -9.53 -15.59 -6.99
N ILE A 84 -9.54 -14.40 -7.59
CA ILE A 84 -10.36 -13.27 -7.13
C ILE A 84 -11.85 -13.63 -7.16
N ASP A 85 -12.32 -14.23 -8.26
CA ASP A 85 -13.73 -14.59 -8.45
C ASP A 85 -14.21 -15.64 -7.44
N THR A 86 -13.30 -16.43 -6.85
CA THR A 86 -13.62 -17.40 -5.78
C THR A 86 -13.56 -16.81 -4.36
N LEU A 87 -13.08 -15.57 -4.18
CA LEU A 87 -12.97 -14.98 -2.85
C LEU A 87 -14.34 -14.73 -2.22
N SER A 88 -14.42 -15.03 -0.93
CA SER A 88 -15.56 -14.61 -0.14
C SER A 88 -15.62 -13.09 0.00
N ALA A 89 -16.83 -12.58 0.26
CA ALA A 89 -17.06 -11.15 0.48
C ALA A 89 -16.20 -10.57 1.62
N HIS A 90 -15.91 -11.38 2.65
CA HIS A 90 -15.07 -10.99 3.77
C HIS A 90 -13.60 -10.85 3.35
N ARG A 91 -13.05 -11.83 2.63
CA ARG A 91 -11.67 -11.77 2.14
C ARG A 91 -11.46 -10.63 1.14
N CYS A 92 -12.45 -10.33 0.32
CA CYS A 92 -12.41 -9.14 -0.54
C CYS A 92 -12.31 -7.86 0.28
N ASN A 93 -13.05 -7.76 1.39
CA ASN A 93 -12.98 -6.59 2.25
C ASN A 93 -11.61 -6.45 2.91
N ASP A 94 -11.01 -7.56 3.38
CA ASP A 94 -9.66 -7.53 3.97
C ASP A 94 -8.64 -6.95 2.98
N TYR A 95 -8.74 -7.35 1.71
CA TYR A 95 -7.90 -6.80 0.64
C TYR A 95 -8.19 -5.32 0.34
N LEU A 96 -9.46 -4.95 0.20
CA LEU A 96 -9.84 -3.56 -0.10
C LEU A 96 -9.45 -2.61 1.02
N ASP A 97 -9.58 -3.04 2.28
CA ASP A 97 -9.17 -2.27 3.45
C ASP A 97 -7.64 -2.06 3.44
N GLY A 98 -6.84 -3.11 3.20
CA GLY A 98 -5.38 -2.99 3.09
C GLY A 98 -4.90 -2.18 1.86
N TYR A 99 -5.68 -2.17 0.77
CA TYR A 99 -5.44 -1.30 -0.39
C TYR A 99 -5.97 0.12 -0.23
N ASN A 100 -6.67 0.42 0.87
CA ASN A 100 -7.32 1.71 1.13
C ASN A 100 -8.31 2.10 0.00
N VAL A 101 -9.11 1.13 -0.45
CA VAL A 101 -10.15 1.31 -1.48
C VAL A 101 -11.52 1.36 -0.81
N ASP A 102 -12.25 2.46 -1.06
CA ASP A 102 -13.58 2.66 -0.48
C ASP A 102 -14.54 1.54 -0.90
N ARG A 103 -15.21 0.96 0.11
CA ARG A 103 -16.21 -0.08 -0.10
C ARG A 103 -17.51 0.56 -0.59
N PRO A 104 -18.12 0.03 -1.66
CA PRO A 104 -19.40 0.54 -2.13
C PRO A 104 -20.48 0.33 -1.04
N PRO A 105 -21.38 1.31 -0.84
CA PRO A 105 -22.46 1.18 0.14
C PRO A 105 -23.39 0.04 -0.28
N GLY A 106 -23.48 -0.99 0.56
CA GLY A 106 -24.30 -2.18 0.31
C GLY A 106 -23.52 -3.47 0.58
N ALA A 107 -23.95 -4.23 1.58
CA ALA A 107 -23.30 -5.46 2.01
C ALA A 107 -23.27 -6.57 0.93
N GLY A 108 -24.06 -6.45 -0.15
CA GLY A 108 -24.41 -7.58 -1.03
C GLY A 108 -23.73 -7.67 -2.41
N ASN A 109 -23.03 -6.63 -2.90
CA ASN A 109 -22.49 -6.70 -4.27
C ASN A 109 -21.05 -7.25 -4.30
N VAL A 110 -20.92 -8.57 -4.12
CA VAL A 110 -19.63 -9.28 -4.17
C VAL A 110 -18.94 -9.10 -5.52
N ALA A 111 -19.71 -9.14 -6.60
CA ALA A 111 -19.18 -8.93 -7.95
C ALA A 111 -18.52 -7.53 -8.08
N LEU A 112 -19.15 -6.48 -7.55
CA LEU A 112 -18.54 -5.15 -7.53
C LEU A 112 -17.25 -5.10 -6.71
N ARG A 113 -17.15 -5.86 -5.60
CA ARG A 113 -15.91 -5.95 -4.82
C ARG A 113 -14.82 -6.68 -5.58
N HIS A 114 -15.16 -7.77 -6.29
CA HIS A 114 -14.22 -8.46 -7.18
C HIS A 114 -13.70 -7.52 -8.26
N GLU A 115 -14.56 -6.73 -8.88
CA GLU A 115 -14.15 -5.73 -9.89
C GLU A 115 -13.26 -4.63 -9.31
N LEU A 116 -13.56 -4.13 -8.11
CA LEU A 116 -12.69 -3.18 -7.41
C LEU A 116 -11.34 -3.79 -7.07
N LEU A 117 -11.31 -5.07 -6.69
CA LEU A 117 -10.08 -5.78 -6.36
C LEU A 117 -9.21 -6.05 -7.60
N LYS A 118 -9.82 -6.48 -8.71
CA LYS A 118 -9.16 -6.62 -10.02
C LYS A 118 -8.50 -5.31 -10.42
N ARG A 119 -9.22 -4.19 -10.29
CA ARG A 119 -8.68 -2.83 -10.51
C ARG A 119 -7.50 -2.49 -9.62
N ALA A 120 -7.62 -2.76 -8.32
CA ALA A 120 -6.59 -2.43 -7.34
C ALA A 120 -5.25 -3.13 -7.65
N ILE A 121 -5.29 -4.34 -8.21
CA ILE A 121 -4.08 -5.11 -8.55
C ILE A 121 -3.63 -5.00 -10.01
N GLY A 122 -4.34 -4.22 -10.82
CA GLY A 122 -4.05 -4.02 -12.25
C GLY A 122 -4.47 -5.17 -13.17
N ALA A 123 -5.39 -6.04 -12.75
CA ALA A 123 -5.92 -7.09 -13.63
C ALA A 123 -6.76 -6.48 -14.78
N PRO A 124 -6.67 -7.01 -16.02
CA PRO A 124 -7.49 -6.56 -17.15
C PRO A 124 -8.97 -6.98 -16.98
N PHE A 125 -9.86 -6.21 -17.61
CA PHE A 125 -11.32 -6.37 -17.57
C PHE A 125 -11.86 -7.26 -18.68
#